data_AF-A0A937VYT1-F1
#
_entry.id   AF-A0A937VYT1-F1
#
_cell.length_a   1.000
_cell.length_b   1.000
_cell.length_c   1.000
_cell.angle_alpha   90.00
_cell.angle_beta   90.00
_cell.angle_gamma   90.00
#
_symmetry.space_group_name_H-M   'P 1'
#
loop_
_entity.id
_entity.type
_entity.pdbx_description
1 polymer ?
#
loop_
_entity_poly.entity_id
_entity_poly.type
_entity_poly.pdbx_seq_one_letter_code
_entity_poly.pdbx_strand_id
1 'polypeptide(L)'
;MHTTTSMTSALTLAGAHAYQAAFVSLTLLPDCAALDGLHAEIPDLPVILMHAPEHAHHIPPQMLGVATNAIGKPLAIGPVCLMLDRTMELASLRAQVRQQRQFWYLAQETAAEVAGPELEVEGTRTLVRLEEMLVRRLRALMPSLEVLGQGSLHRAVLSYVEKLLLTVVLHECRGNQVKASSLLGINRNTLRKKIHDLNLSLPSNTR
;
A
#
# COMPACT_ATOMS: atom_id res chain seq x y z
N MET A 1 -44.33 4.98 6.44
CA MET A 1 -42.92 4.67 6.80
C MET A 1 -42.43 3.61 5.81
N HIS A 2 -41.82 4.04 4.70
CA HIS A 2 -41.23 3.10 3.74
C HIS A 2 -39.79 2.84 4.19
N THR A 3 -39.55 1.70 4.82
CA THR A 3 -38.20 1.20 5.06
C THR A 3 -37.66 0.73 3.72
N THR A 4 -36.98 1.62 2.99
CA THR A 4 -36.16 1.24 1.83
C THR A 4 -35.01 0.41 2.38
N THR A 5 -35.21 -0.90 2.46
CA THR A 5 -34.12 -1.83 2.77
C THR A 5 -33.07 -1.63 1.69
N SER A 6 -31.94 -1.05 2.07
CA SER A 6 -30.76 -0.90 1.21
C SER A 6 -30.47 -2.22 0.51
N MET A 7 -30.07 -2.17 -0.76
CA MET A 7 -29.85 -3.36 -1.60
C MET A 7 -28.82 -4.28 -0.92
N THR A 8 -27.83 -3.68 -0.27
CA THR A 8 -26.83 -4.33 0.58
C THR A 8 -27.43 -5.07 1.79
N SER A 9 -28.47 -4.54 2.42
CA SER A 9 -29.12 -5.17 3.59
C SER A 9 -29.95 -6.40 3.22
N ALA A 10 -30.64 -6.37 2.07
CA ALA A 10 -31.36 -7.53 1.54
C ALA A 10 -30.39 -8.67 1.11
N LEU A 11 -29.23 -8.28 0.58
CA LEU A 11 -28.18 -9.18 0.10
C LEU A 11 -27.34 -9.80 1.23
N THR A 12 -27.07 -9.06 2.31
CA THR A 12 -26.36 -9.57 3.51
C THR A 12 -27.19 -10.61 4.27
N LEU A 13 -28.51 -10.44 4.33
CA LEU A 13 -29.45 -11.40 4.94
C LEU A 13 -29.48 -12.76 4.23
N ALA A 14 -29.01 -12.82 2.98
CA ALA A 14 -28.91 -14.06 2.18
C ALA A 14 -27.60 -14.85 2.41
N GLY A 15 -26.74 -14.42 3.34
CA GLY A 15 -25.55 -15.19 3.77
C GLY A 15 -24.33 -15.08 2.86
N ALA A 16 -24.24 -14.05 2.01
CA ALA A 16 -23.12 -13.87 1.08
C ALA A 16 -21.99 -13.01 1.68
N HIS A 17 -20.74 -13.45 1.48
CA HIS A 17 -19.51 -12.71 1.76
C HIS A 17 -19.43 -11.37 1.01
N ALA A 18 -18.54 -10.48 1.46
CA ALA A 18 -18.20 -9.22 0.78
C ALA A 18 -18.01 -9.42 -0.73
N TYR A 19 -18.89 -8.82 -1.52
CA TYR A 19 -18.92 -8.95 -2.98
C TYR A 19 -17.60 -8.44 -3.60
N GLN A 20 -17.00 -9.27 -4.45
CA GLN A 20 -15.72 -8.94 -5.12
C GLN A 20 -15.90 -8.32 -6.50
N ALA A 21 -17.05 -8.58 -7.14
CA ALA A 21 -17.49 -7.95 -8.39
C ALA A 21 -19.00 -8.13 -8.56
N ALA A 22 -19.64 -7.27 -9.36
CA ALA A 22 -21.04 -7.38 -9.73
C ALA A 22 -21.18 -7.60 -11.23
N PHE A 23 -21.97 -8.60 -11.63
CA PHE A 23 -22.37 -8.83 -13.02
C PHE A 23 -23.77 -8.28 -13.25
N VAL A 24 -23.92 -7.35 -14.18
CA VAL A 24 -25.19 -6.66 -14.43
C VAL A 24 -25.60 -6.86 -15.88
N SER A 25 -26.75 -7.49 -16.12
CA SER A 25 -27.28 -7.67 -17.47
C SER A 25 -27.99 -6.40 -17.93
N LEU A 26 -27.59 -5.82 -19.07
CA LEU A 26 -28.25 -4.63 -19.65
C LEU A 26 -29.74 -4.87 -19.94
N THR A 27 -30.12 -6.12 -20.22
CA THR A 27 -31.53 -6.50 -20.43
C THR A 27 -32.38 -6.44 -19.16
N LEU A 28 -31.77 -6.50 -17.98
CA LEU A 28 -32.45 -6.45 -16.68
C LEU A 28 -32.43 -5.05 -16.07
N LEU A 29 -31.62 -4.15 -16.62
CA LEU A 29 -31.37 -2.81 -16.10
C LEU A 29 -31.29 -1.81 -17.25
N PRO A 30 -32.40 -1.14 -17.58
CA PRO A 30 -32.46 -0.20 -18.69
C PRO A 30 -31.88 1.18 -18.35
N ASP A 31 -31.64 1.49 -17.08
CA ASP A 31 -31.15 2.80 -16.61
C ASP A 31 -29.93 2.72 -15.67
N CYS A 32 -29.25 3.85 -15.50
CA CYS A 32 -28.06 3.95 -14.64
C CYS A 32 -28.41 4.05 -13.14
N ALA A 33 -29.66 4.31 -12.78
CA ALA A 33 -30.05 4.64 -11.41
C ALA A 33 -29.69 3.55 -10.40
N ALA A 34 -29.84 2.28 -10.75
CA ALA A 34 -29.44 1.18 -9.87
C ALA A 34 -27.92 1.00 -9.80
N LEU A 35 -27.19 1.34 -10.87
CA LEU A 35 -25.72 1.35 -10.86
C LEU A 35 -25.18 2.48 -9.99
N ASP A 36 -25.81 3.65 -10.03
CA ASP A 36 -25.46 4.78 -9.18
C ASP A 36 -25.74 4.47 -7.70
N GLY A 37 -26.87 3.81 -7.41
CA GLY A 37 -27.19 3.31 -6.07
C GLY A 37 -26.18 2.28 -5.58
N LEU A 38 -25.78 1.33 -6.43
CA LEU A 38 -24.76 0.33 -6.12
C LEU A 38 -23.38 0.97 -5.89
N HIS A 39 -23.02 1.97 -6.70
CA HIS A 39 -21.77 2.72 -6.54
C HIS A 39 -21.78 3.58 -5.26
N ALA A 40 -22.92 4.15 -4.89
CA ALA A 40 -23.06 4.90 -3.64
C ALA A 40 -22.96 4.00 -2.40
N GLU A 41 -23.52 2.78 -2.46
CA GLU A 41 -23.42 1.80 -1.37
C GLU A 41 -22.03 1.14 -1.29
N ILE A 42 -21.42 0.81 -2.44
CA ILE A 42 -20.12 0.13 -2.52
C ILE A 42 -19.21 0.81 -3.58
N PRO A 43 -18.47 1.88 -3.21
CA PRO A 43 -17.76 2.77 -4.15
C PRO A 43 -16.61 2.17 -4.95
N ASP A 44 -16.19 0.94 -4.62
CA ASP A 44 -15.10 0.22 -5.30
C ASP A 44 -15.52 -1.12 -5.90
N LEU A 45 -16.80 -1.49 -5.82
CA LEU A 45 -17.26 -2.75 -6.37
C LEU A 45 -17.09 -2.72 -7.89
N PRO A 46 -16.22 -3.57 -8.49
CA PRO A 46 -16.12 -3.59 -9.93
C PRO A 46 -17.42 -4.12 -10.54
N VAL A 47 -18.02 -3.32 -11.42
CA VAL A 47 -19.24 -3.67 -12.15
C VAL A 47 -18.88 -4.13 -13.56
N ILE A 48 -19.38 -5.29 -13.96
CA ILE A 48 -19.22 -5.87 -15.29
C ILE A 48 -20.59 -5.91 -15.96
N LEU A 49 -20.73 -5.21 -17.08
CA LEU A 49 -21.95 -5.22 -17.88
C LEU A 49 -21.99 -6.45 -18.78
N MET A 50 -23.08 -7.19 -18.71
CA MET A 50 -23.38 -8.27 -19.64
C MET A 50 -24.36 -7.75 -20.68
N HIS A 51 -23.99 -7.79 -21.95
CA HIS A 51 -24.84 -7.35 -23.05
C HIS A 51 -25.11 -8.48 -24.03
N ALA A 52 -26.25 -8.42 -24.70
CA ALA A 52 -26.50 -9.27 -25.85
C ALA A 52 -25.69 -8.76 -27.07
N PRO A 53 -25.40 -9.61 -28.07
CA PRO A 53 -24.58 -9.24 -29.23
C PRO A 53 -25.06 -7.96 -29.93
N GLU A 54 -26.37 -7.81 -30.08
CA GLU A 54 -27.02 -6.67 -30.73
C GLU A 54 -26.80 -5.33 -30.00
N HIS A 55 -26.44 -5.38 -28.72
CA HIS A 55 -26.18 -4.21 -27.89
C HIS A 55 -24.68 -3.87 -27.75
N ALA A 56 -23.78 -4.63 -28.41
CA ALA A 56 -22.33 -4.45 -28.28
C ALA A 56 -21.84 -3.03 -28.64
N HIS A 57 -22.52 -2.38 -29.59
CA HIS A 57 -22.19 -1.03 -30.06
C HIS A 57 -23.09 0.07 -29.49
N HIS A 58 -24.09 -0.30 -28.67
CA HIS A 58 -25.13 0.61 -28.17
C HIS A 58 -25.22 0.59 -26.64
N ILE A 59 -24.11 0.32 -25.95
CA ILE A 59 -24.06 0.44 -24.50
C ILE A 59 -24.20 1.94 -24.15
N PRO A 60 -25.17 2.34 -23.31
CA PRO A 60 -25.34 3.73 -22.93
C PRO A 60 -24.04 4.30 -22.34
N PRO A 61 -23.56 5.46 -22.79
CA PRO A 61 -22.28 6.03 -22.35
C PRO A 61 -22.27 6.35 -20.85
N GLN A 62 -23.44 6.61 -20.27
CA GLN A 62 -23.61 6.82 -18.83
C GLN A 62 -23.27 5.55 -18.04
N MET A 63 -23.63 4.36 -18.55
CA MET A 63 -23.32 3.08 -17.90
C MET A 63 -21.83 2.73 -18.05
N LEU A 64 -21.19 3.12 -19.15
CA LEU A 64 -19.74 2.95 -19.35
C LEU A 64 -18.91 3.79 -18.36
N GLY A 65 -19.46 4.89 -17.85
CA GLY A 65 -18.81 5.70 -16.82
C GLY A 65 -18.73 5.02 -15.45
N VAL A 66 -19.68 4.11 -15.17
CA VAL A 66 -19.79 3.40 -13.88
C VAL A 66 -19.24 1.98 -13.96
N ALA A 67 -19.38 1.33 -15.12
CA ALA A 67 -18.90 -0.02 -15.33
C ALA A 67 -17.38 -0.09 -15.51
N THR A 68 -16.76 -1.09 -14.88
CA THR A 68 -15.33 -1.39 -15.05
C THR A 68 -15.06 -2.11 -16.36
N ASN A 69 -16.01 -2.95 -16.81
CA ASN A 69 -15.88 -3.69 -18.06
C ASN A 69 -17.25 -4.07 -18.65
N ALA A 70 -17.27 -4.51 -19.90
CA ALA A 70 -18.45 -5.06 -20.57
C ALA A 70 -18.10 -6.35 -21.31
N ILE A 71 -19.03 -7.30 -21.29
CA ILE A 71 -18.88 -8.61 -21.93
C ILE A 71 -20.14 -9.00 -22.71
N GLY A 72 -19.93 -9.46 -23.93
CA GLY A 72 -20.99 -9.93 -24.82
C GLY A 72 -21.35 -11.39 -24.57
N LYS A 73 -22.64 -11.70 -24.61
CA LYS A 73 -23.14 -13.09 -24.66
C LYS A 73 -22.89 -13.68 -26.06
N PRO A 74 -22.59 -14.99 -26.19
CA PRO A 74 -22.49 -15.99 -25.13
C PRO A 74 -21.19 -15.88 -24.32
N LEU A 75 -21.28 -16.08 -23.00
CA LEU A 75 -20.16 -15.94 -22.08
C LEU A 75 -19.27 -17.19 -22.12
N ALA A 76 -18.17 -17.14 -22.87
CA ALA A 76 -17.15 -18.18 -22.83
C ALA A 76 -16.33 -18.08 -21.54
N ILE A 77 -16.11 -19.21 -20.86
CA ILE A 77 -15.45 -19.27 -19.54
C ILE A 77 -14.05 -18.64 -19.57
N GLY A 78 -13.22 -18.99 -20.56
CA GLY A 78 -11.84 -18.49 -20.65
C GLY A 78 -11.75 -16.95 -20.69
N PRO A 79 -12.43 -16.28 -21.63
CA PRO A 79 -12.52 -14.82 -21.68
C PRO A 79 -13.10 -14.19 -20.40
N VAL A 80 -14.12 -14.80 -19.79
CA VAL A 80 -14.72 -14.32 -18.53
C VAL A 80 -13.70 -14.35 -17.40
N CYS A 81 -12.96 -15.45 -17.23
CA CYS A 81 -11.93 -15.58 -16.20
C CYS A 81 -10.82 -14.54 -16.37
N LEU A 82 -10.28 -14.40 -17.59
CA LEU A 82 -9.23 -13.41 -17.86
C LEU A 82 -9.72 -11.97 -17.61
N MET A 83 -10.96 -11.68 -17.98
CA MET A 83 -11.59 -10.39 -17.73
C MET A 83 -11.77 -10.16 -16.24
N LEU A 84 -12.23 -11.15 -15.48
CA LEU A 84 -12.40 -11.07 -14.02
C LEU A 84 -11.08 -10.79 -13.31
N ASP A 85 -10.02 -11.54 -13.63
CA ASP A 85 -8.70 -11.36 -13.00
C ASP A 85 -8.20 -9.91 -13.15
N ARG A 86 -8.25 -9.37 -14.38
CA ARG A 86 -7.87 -7.98 -14.65
C ARG A 86 -8.77 -6.97 -13.95
N THR A 87 -10.07 -7.25 -13.91
CA THR A 87 -11.06 -6.35 -13.30
C THR A 87 -10.83 -6.27 -11.78
N MET A 88 -10.56 -7.41 -11.14
CA MET A 88 -10.25 -7.49 -9.71
C MET A 88 -8.91 -6.84 -9.38
N GLU A 89 -7.88 -7.04 -10.20
CA GLU A 89 -6.58 -6.39 -10.03
C GLU A 89 -6.70 -4.86 -10.07
N LEU A 90 -7.44 -4.32 -11.05
CA LEU A 90 -7.68 -2.87 -11.16
C LEU A 90 -8.50 -2.33 -9.99
N ALA A 91 -9.52 -3.06 -9.53
CA ALA A 91 -10.31 -2.66 -8.36
C ALA A 91 -9.46 -2.61 -7.09
N SER A 92 -8.59 -3.61 -6.88
CA SER A 92 -7.64 -3.66 -5.76
C SER A 92 -6.67 -2.47 -5.78
N LEU A 93 -6.10 -2.16 -6.94
CA LEU A 93 -5.20 -1.00 -7.11
C LEU A 93 -5.92 0.33 -6.84
N ARG A 94 -7.17 0.49 -7.31
CA ARG A 94 -7.97 1.70 -7.05
C ARG A 94 -8.28 1.86 -5.56
N ALA A 95 -8.65 0.78 -4.88
CA ALA A 95 -8.88 0.76 -3.45
C ALA A 95 -7.61 1.16 -2.67
N GLN A 96 -6.44 0.62 -3.06
CA GLN A 96 -5.15 1.00 -2.46
C GLN A 96 -4.82 2.49 -2.67
N VAL A 97 -5.00 3.02 -3.89
CA VAL A 97 -4.78 4.45 -4.17
C VAL A 97 -5.73 5.31 -3.35
N ARG A 98 -6.99 4.91 -3.17
CA ARG A 98 -7.95 5.64 -2.33
C ARG A 98 -7.56 5.59 -0.86
N GLN A 99 -7.18 4.43 -0.34
CA GLN A 99 -6.71 4.27 1.03
C GLN A 99 -5.48 5.14 1.29
N GLN A 100 -4.52 5.14 0.36
CA GLN A 100 -3.38 6.05 0.42
C GLN A 100 -3.84 7.51 0.42
N ARG A 101 -4.72 7.92 -0.51
CA ARG A 101 -5.23 9.30 -0.57
C ARG A 101 -5.96 9.72 0.72
N GLN A 102 -6.76 8.84 1.30
CA GLN A 102 -7.45 9.10 2.58
C GLN A 102 -6.43 9.27 3.71
N PHE A 103 -5.40 8.43 3.75
CA PHE A 103 -4.28 8.61 4.66
C PHE A 103 -3.57 9.95 4.44
N TRP A 104 -3.34 10.35 3.17
CA TRP A 104 -2.77 11.65 2.81
C TRP A 104 -3.65 12.83 3.24
N TYR A 105 -4.98 12.76 3.08
CA TYR A 105 -5.91 13.82 3.49
C TYR A 105 -6.04 13.93 5.02
N LEU A 106 -6.14 12.80 5.73
CA LEU A 106 -6.15 12.78 7.20
C LEU A 106 -4.84 13.31 7.78
N ALA A 107 -3.71 12.99 7.16
CA ALA A 107 -2.41 13.57 7.50
C ALA A 107 -2.32 15.08 7.20
N GLN A 108 -3.13 15.59 6.28
CA GLN A 108 -3.18 17.01 5.93
C GLN A 108 -4.12 17.79 6.86
N GLU A 109 -5.19 17.15 7.36
CA GLU A 109 -6.14 17.71 8.33
C GLU A 109 -5.49 17.81 9.72
N THR A 110 -4.71 16.80 10.12
CA THR A 110 -3.84 16.90 11.31
C THR A 110 -2.73 17.93 11.12
N ALA A 111 -2.22 18.12 9.90
CA ALA A 111 -1.24 19.17 9.60
C ALA A 111 -1.83 20.60 9.62
N ALA A 112 -3.13 20.76 9.38
CA ALA A 112 -3.81 22.06 9.44
C ALA A 112 -4.08 22.53 10.89
N GLU A 113 -4.28 21.60 11.84
CA GLU A 113 -4.36 21.93 13.28
C GLU A 113 -2.98 22.18 13.92
N VAL A 114 -1.90 21.69 13.33
CA VAL A 114 -0.52 21.82 13.84
C VAL A 114 0.24 22.93 13.11
N ALA A 115 -0.36 24.12 13.00
CA ALA A 115 0.28 25.27 12.40
C ALA A 115 1.49 25.78 13.25
N GLY A 116 2.66 25.17 12.99
CA GLY A 116 4.02 25.65 13.26
C GLY A 116 5.03 24.53 13.64
N PRO A 117 6.33 24.57 13.25
CA PRO A 117 7.03 25.32 12.19
C PRO A 117 7.54 24.40 11.03
N GLU A 118 7.77 25.00 9.86
CA GLU A 118 8.18 24.37 8.58
C GLU A 118 9.44 23.47 8.61
N LEU A 119 10.20 23.45 9.71
CA LEU A 119 11.40 22.63 9.88
C LEU A 119 11.09 21.14 10.15
N GLU A 120 9.93 20.81 10.73
CA GLU A 120 9.56 19.41 11.01
C GLU A 120 8.95 18.69 9.79
N VAL A 121 8.37 19.45 8.86
CA VAL A 121 7.69 18.93 7.66
C VAL A 121 8.68 18.33 6.65
N GLU A 122 9.85 18.95 6.47
CA GLU A 122 10.89 18.42 5.58
C GLU A 122 11.55 17.16 6.15
N GLY A 123 11.78 17.13 7.47
CA GLY A 123 12.28 15.95 8.18
C GLY A 123 11.32 14.76 8.03
N THR A 124 10.03 15.00 8.24
CA THR A 124 8.98 13.98 8.11
C THR A 124 8.87 13.45 6.67
N ARG A 125 8.86 14.33 5.66
CA ARG A 125 8.87 13.91 4.24
C ARG A 125 10.11 13.12 3.85
N THR A 126 11.26 13.48 4.40
CA THR A 126 12.53 12.78 4.13
C THR A 126 12.52 11.37 4.74
N LEU A 127 11.96 11.22 5.95
CA LEU A 127 11.80 9.92 6.60
C LEU A 127 10.86 9.01 5.81
N VAL A 128 9.72 9.51 5.32
CA VAL A 128 8.79 8.73 4.49
C VAL A 128 9.49 8.20 3.21
N ARG A 129 10.30 9.03 2.54
CA ARG A 129 11.07 8.57 1.37
C ARG A 129 12.14 7.52 1.72
N LEU A 130 12.79 7.67 2.88
CA LEU A 130 13.77 6.70 3.37
C LEU A 130 13.12 5.36 3.64
N GLU A 131 11.96 5.34 4.29
CA GLU A 131 11.18 4.13 4.54
C GLU A 131 10.84 3.39 3.24
N GLU A 132 10.29 4.12 2.25
CA GLU A 132 9.96 3.54 0.95
C GLU A 132 11.19 2.94 0.25
N MET A 133 12.32 3.64 0.29
CA MET A 133 13.57 3.16 -0.30
C MET A 133 14.08 1.91 0.43
N LEU A 134 14.03 1.89 1.77
CA LEU A 134 14.48 0.76 2.58
C LEU A 134 13.61 -0.47 2.35
N VAL A 135 12.28 -0.33 2.32
CA VAL A 135 11.35 -1.43 2.04
C VAL A 135 11.62 -2.03 0.65
N ARG A 136 11.78 -1.18 -0.38
CA ARG A 136 12.10 -1.63 -1.74
C ARG A 136 13.44 -2.38 -1.80
N ARG A 137 14.48 -1.85 -1.15
CA ARG A 137 15.82 -2.45 -1.13
C ARG A 137 15.86 -3.76 -0.34
N LEU A 138 15.25 -3.80 0.84
CA LEU A 138 15.19 -5.01 1.65
C LEU A 138 14.47 -6.13 0.89
N ARG A 139 13.32 -5.84 0.26
CA ARG A 139 12.59 -6.83 -0.57
C ARG A 139 13.46 -7.41 -1.68
N ALA A 140 14.27 -6.58 -2.34
CA ALA A 140 15.18 -7.04 -3.38
C ALA A 140 16.34 -7.91 -2.84
N LEU A 141 16.78 -7.66 -1.60
CA LEU A 141 17.89 -8.37 -0.96
C LEU A 141 17.44 -9.61 -0.16
N MET A 142 16.14 -9.78 0.08
CA MET A 142 15.58 -10.89 0.88
C MET A 142 16.17 -12.26 0.53
N PRO A 143 16.24 -12.68 -0.76
CA PRO A 143 16.77 -14.00 -1.10
C PRO A 143 18.23 -14.18 -0.67
N SER A 144 19.06 -13.14 -0.80
CA SER A 144 20.46 -13.17 -0.38
C SER A 144 20.61 -13.17 1.14
N LEU A 145 19.77 -12.41 1.84
CA LEU A 145 19.80 -12.32 3.30
C LEU A 145 19.32 -13.61 3.97
N GLU A 146 18.38 -14.34 3.37
CA GLU A 146 17.95 -15.66 3.85
C GLU A 146 19.10 -16.69 3.81
N VAL A 147 19.87 -16.70 2.73
CA VAL A 147 21.04 -17.57 2.57
C VAL A 147 22.14 -17.22 3.58
N LEU A 148 22.40 -15.92 3.79
CA LEU A 148 23.41 -15.43 4.73
C LEU A 148 23.00 -15.60 6.20
N GLY A 149 21.70 -15.58 6.48
CA GLY A 149 21.16 -15.57 7.84
C GLY A 149 21.27 -16.90 8.58
N GLN A 150 21.57 -18.01 7.89
CA GLN A 150 21.76 -19.36 8.48
C GLN A 150 20.73 -19.73 9.57
N GLY A 151 19.46 -19.39 9.36
CA GLY A 151 18.37 -19.66 10.31
C GLY A 151 17.97 -18.50 11.25
N SER A 152 18.63 -17.33 11.20
CA SER A 152 18.23 -16.13 11.95
C SER A 152 18.33 -14.86 11.10
N LEU A 153 17.38 -14.70 10.17
CA LEU A 153 17.28 -13.52 9.30
C LEU A 153 17.19 -12.21 10.11
N HIS A 154 16.34 -12.18 11.14
CA HIS A 154 16.15 -11.00 11.99
C HIS A 154 17.48 -10.51 12.59
N ARG A 155 18.30 -11.42 13.13
CA ARG A 155 19.60 -11.09 13.72
C ARG A 155 20.59 -10.60 12.65
N ALA A 156 20.61 -11.25 11.49
CA ALA A 156 21.51 -10.88 10.39
C ALA A 156 21.22 -9.46 9.88
N VAL A 157 19.94 -9.14 9.64
CA VAL A 157 19.52 -7.82 9.17
C VAL A 157 19.81 -6.75 10.22
N LEU A 158 19.43 -6.96 11.48
CA LEU A 158 19.71 -5.99 12.54
C LEU A 158 21.20 -5.74 12.72
N SER A 159 22.02 -6.80 12.73
CA SER A 159 23.48 -6.67 12.84
C SER A 159 24.06 -5.85 11.68
N TYR A 160 23.58 -6.09 10.45
CA TYR A 160 24.03 -5.37 9.27
C TYR A 160 23.64 -3.88 9.31
N VAL A 161 22.38 -3.57 9.60
CA VAL A 161 21.90 -2.19 9.71
C VAL A 161 22.61 -1.45 10.83
N GLU A 162 22.79 -2.10 11.99
CA GLU A 162 23.53 -1.54 13.11
C GLU A 162 24.98 -1.23 12.73
N LYS A 163 25.65 -2.14 12.01
CA LYS A 163 27.01 -1.93 11.51
C LYS A 163 27.09 -0.67 10.63
N LEU A 164 26.15 -0.47 9.72
CA LEU A 164 26.10 0.71 8.84
C LEU A 164 25.91 2.00 9.65
N LEU A 165 24.92 2.02 10.54
CA LEU A 165 24.63 3.19 11.38
C LEU A 165 25.86 3.59 12.21
N LEU A 166 26.47 2.62 12.89
CA LEU A 166 27.66 2.87 13.71
C LEU A 166 28.84 3.35 12.88
N THR A 167 29.03 2.82 11.66
CA THR A 167 30.09 3.26 10.76
C THR A 167 29.93 4.73 10.39
N VAL A 168 28.72 5.14 9.99
CA VAL A 168 28.42 6.54 9.64
C VAL A 168 28.67 7.45 10.84
N VAL A 169 28.12 7.11 12.00
CA VAL A 169 28.27 7.96 13.20
C VAL A 169 29.72 8.05 13.67
N LEU A 170 30.47 6.94 13.65
CA LEU A 170 31.88 6.95 14.01
C LEU A 170 32.71 7.79 13.04
N HIS A 171 32.37 7.79 11.75
CA HIS A 171 32.99 8.65 10.75
C HIS A 171 32.70 10.13 11.01
N GLU A 172 31.43 10.51 11.21
CA GLU A 172 31.02 11.88 11.56
C GLU A 172 31.69 12.38 12.86
N CYS A 173 31.91 11.45 13.80
CA CYS A 173 32.59 11.74 15.05
C CYS A 173 34.12 11.61 14.97
N ARG A 174 34.70 11.31 13.80
CA ARG A 174 36.15 11.10 13.58
C ARG A 174 36.76 10.09 14.56
N GLY A 175 36.03 9.01 14.83
CA GLY A 175 36.44 7.95 15.75
C GLY A 175 36.32 8.31 17.24
N ASN A 176 35.83 9.52 17.59
CA ASN A 176 35.59 9.89 18.98
C ASN A 176 34.35 9.15 19.53
N GLN A 177 34.61 8.06 20.25
CA GLN A 177 33.57 7.20 20.80
C GLN A 177 32.70 7.90 21.85
N VAL A 178 33.22 8.89 22.59
CA VAL A 178 32.42 9.63 23.58
C VAL A 178 31.37 10.48 22.86
N LYS A 179 31.78 11.20 21.82
CA LYS A 179 30.88 12.01 20.99
C LYS A 179 29.88 11.12 20.25
N ALA A 180 30.34 10.00 19.68
CA ALA A 180 29.49 9.03 18.99
C ALA A 180 28.45 8.40 19.93
N SER A 181 28.83 8.01 21.15
CA SER A 181 27.89 7.44 22.12
C SER A 181 26.84 8.46 22.56
N SER A 182 27.25 9.73 22.71
CA SER A 182 26.31 10.82 23.02
C SER A 182 25.34 11.08 21.86
N LEU A 183 25.82 11.05 20.61
CA LEU A 183 24.97 11.26 19.43
C LEU A 183 23.96 10.12 19.24
N LEU A 184 24.39 8.88 19.48
CA LEU A 184 23.54 7.70 19.40
C LEU A 184 22.58 7.54 20.60
N GLY A 185 22.80 8.29 21.68
CA GLY A 185 22.02 8.13 22.92
C GLY A 185 22.23 6.80 23.64
N ILE A 186 23.39 6.17 23.46
CA ILE A 186 23.73 4.88 24.11
C ILE A 186 24.93 5.02 25.05
N ASN A 187 25.06 4.12 26.01
CA ASN A 187 26.23 4.08 26.88
C ASN A 187 27.50 3.81 26.06
N ARG A 188 28.59 4.57 26.32
CA ARG A 188 29.90 4.37 25.69
C ARG A 188 30.42 2.93 25.80
N ASN A 189 30.19 2.25 26.93
CA ASN A 189 30.59 0.86 27.11
C ASN A 189 29.82 -0.06 26.16
N THR A 190 28.54 0.20 25.96
CA THR A 190 27.71 -0.51 24.97
C THR A 190 28.21 -0.25 23.55
N LEU A 191 28.52 1.00 23.21
CA LEU A 191 29.10 1.35 21.90
C LEU A 191 30.44 0.62 21.67
N ARG A 192 31.33 0.62 22.67
CA ARG A 192 32.62 -0.07 22.60
C ARG A 192 32.46 -1.57 22.36
N LYS A 193 31.51 -2.20 23.06
CA LYS A 193 31.18 -3.61 22.86
C LYS A 193 30.66 -3.86 21.44
N LYS A 194 29.74 -3.03 20.96
CA LYS A 194 29.20 -3.13 19.59
C LYS A 194 30.26 -2.95 18.51
N ILE A 195 31.22 -2.03 18.70
CA ILE A 195 32.36 -1.83 17.78
C ILE A 195 33.18 -3.11 17.67
N HIS A 196 33.46 -3.75 18.80
CA HIS A 196 34.22 -5.01 18.85
C HIS A 196 33.43 -6.16 18.22
N ASP A 197 32.18 -6.36 18.65
CA ASP A 197 31.32 -7.47 18.20
C ASP A 197 31.03 -7.41 16.69
N LEU A 198 30.96 -6.20 16.11
CA LEU A 198 30.72 -5.97 14.68
C LEU A 198 32.01 -5.80 13.86
N ASN A 199 33.18 -5.95 14.49
CA ASN A 199 34.51 -5.78 13.89
C ASN A 199 34.64 -4.47 13.08
N LEU A 200 34.28 -3.35 13.72
CA LEU A 200 34.34 -2.02 13.10
C LEU A 200 35.74 -1.40 13.22
N SER A 201 36.32 -1.00 12.09
CA SER A 201 37.55 -0.21 12.06
C SER A 201 37.24 1.25 12.37
N LEU A 202 37.94 1.82 13.35
CA LEU A 202 37.81 3.23 13.66
C LEU A 202 38.57 4.05 12.61
N PRO A 203 38.01 5.15 12.10
CA PRO A 203 38.74 6.05 11.22
C PRO A 203 39.96 6.59 11.99
N SER A 204 41.15 6.28 11.49
CA SER A 204 42.42 6.70 12.07
C SER A 204 42.52 8.22 12.02
N ASN A 205 42.81 8.84 13.16
CA ASN A 205 43.10 10.26 13.24
C ASN A 205 44.47 10.51 12.59
N THR A 206 44.52 10.69 11.27
CA THR A 206 45.71 11.16 10.59
C THR A 206 46.02 12.55 11.12
N ARG A 207 47.08 12.63 11.94
CA ARG A 207 47.63 13.86 12.50
C ARG A 207 48.19 14.76 11.41
#